data_AF-A0A7S1Y7W6-F1
#
_entry.id   AF-A0A7S1Y7W6-F1
#
_cell.length_a   1.000
_cell.length_b   1.000
_cell.length_c   1.000
_cell.angle_alpha   90.00
_cell.angle_beta   90.00
_cell.angle_gamma   90.00
#
_symmetry.space_group_name_H-M   'P 1'
#
loop_
_entity.id
_entity.type
_entity.pdbx_description
1 polymer ?
#
loop_
_entity_poly.entity_id
_entity_poly.type
_entity_poly.pdbx_seq_one_letter_code
_entity_poly.pdbx_strand_id
1 'polypeptide(L)'
;EIAVSNLDFSSLNLWLAEVLSTSPTDTQALSEIIFTETQGNPFFVIEFLRQLETKSKDDEALLWYGSVSNRWFWDATKIRSETRVSNSIAGLLEMKLDSMNH
;
A
#
# COMPACT_ATOMS: atom_id res chain seq x y z
N GLU A 1 -4.26 -9.93 -24.52
CA GLU A 1 -3.56 -9.25 -23.41
C GLU A 1 -4.53 -8.28 -22.79
N ILE A 2 -4.79 -8.36 -21.48
CA ILE A 2 -5.67 -7.41 -20.79
C ILE A 2 -4.75 -6.35 -20.19
N ALA A 3 -4.69 -5.18 -20.81
CA ALA A 3 -3.97 -4.04 -20.24
C ALA A 3 -4.77 -3.53 -19.04
N VAL A 4 -4.26 -3.77 -17.83
CA VAL A 4 -4.85 -3.21 -16.62
C VAL A 4 -4.43 -1.75 -16.56
N SER A 5 -5.38 -0.84 -16.72
CA SER A 5 -5.16 0.59 -16.56
C SER A 5 -4.86 0.94 -15.10
N ASN A 6 -4.15 2.05 -14.87
CA ASN A 6 -3.98 2.57 -13.53
C ASN A 6 -5.34 2.86 -12.88
N LEU A 7 -5.44 2.60 -11.59
CA LEU A 7 -6.59 2.95 -10.77
C LEU A 7 -6.60 4.46 -10.56
N ASP A 8 -7.76 5.09 -10.71
CA ASP A 8 -7.95 6.42 -10.12
C ASP A 8 -8.03 6.32 -8.59
N PHE A 9 -7.93 7.46 -7.91
CA PHE A 9 -7.94 7.52 -6.46
C PHE A 9 -9.22 6.91 -5.86
N SER A 10 -10.38 7.17 -6.46
CA SER A 10 -11.67 6.69 -5.98
C SER A 10 -11.75 5.16 -6.06
N SER A 11 -11.30 4.58 -7.17
CA SER A 11 -11.25 3.13 -7.40
C SER A 11 -10.25 2.46 -6.46
N LEU A 12 -9.08 3.07 -6.25
CA LEU A 12 -8.10 2.58 -5.28
C LEU A 12 -8.68 2.59 -3.86
N ASN A 13 -9.34 3.68 -3.45
CA ASN A 13 -9.90 3.79 -2.11
C ASN A 13 -11.03 2.77 -1.86
N LEU A 14 -11.90 2.58 -2.85
CA LEU A 14 -12.94 1.55 -2.78
C LEU A 14 -12.33 0.15 -2.68
N TRP A 15 -11.35 -0.15 -3.53
CA TRP A 15 -10.68 -1.44 -3.52
C TRP A 15 -9.95 -1.71 -2.18
N LEU A 16 -9.28 -0.71 -1.61
CA LEU A 16 -8.65 -0.83 -0.29
C LEU A 16 -9.67 -1.09 0.81
N ALA A 17 -10.83 -0.42 0.78
CA ALA A 17 -11.90 -0.64 1.74
C ALA A 17 -12.43 -2.09 1.66
N GLU A 18 -12.60 -2.63 0.45
CA GLU A 18 -12.98 -4.02 0.24
C GLU A 18 -11.94 -5.01 0.75
N VAL A 19 -10.66 -4.83 0.37
CA VAL A 19 -9.55 -5.70 0.78
C VAL A 19 -9.37 -5.70 2.29
N LEU A 20 -9.46 -4.52 2.92
CA LEU A 20 -9.27 -4.36 4.36
C LEU A 20 -10.57 -4.58 5.15
N SER A 21 -11.68 -4.92 4.47
CA SER A 21 -12.99 -5.17 5.06
C SER A 21 -13.46 -4.05 5.99
N THR A 22 -13.31 -2.80 5.53
CA THR A 22 -13.68 -1.59 6.28
C THR A 22 -14.41 -0.57 5.39
N SER A 23 -14.67 0.64 5.87
CA SER A 23 -15.33 1.68 5.10
C SER A 23 -14.33 2.49 4.23
N PRO A 24 -14.78 3.03 3.07
CA PRO A 24 -13.95 3.93 2.25
C PRO A 24 -13.52 5.21 2.98
N THR A 25 -14.26 5.63 4.00
CA THR A 25 -13.90 6.73 4.89
C THR A 25 -12.70 6.40 5.76
N ASP A 26 -12.62 5.17 6.29
CA ASP A 26 -11.51 4.76 7.15
C ASP A 26 -10.21 4.54 6.35
N THR A 27 -10.32 4.10 5.10
CA THR A 27 -9.17 3.90 4.21
C THR A 27 -8.65 5.17 3.55
N GLN A 28 -9.39 6.28 3.58
CA GLN A 28 -9.06 7.48 2.81
C GLN A 28 -7.61 7.95 3.03
N ALA A 29 -7.18 8.05 4.30
CA ALA A 29 -5.83 8.51 4.63
C ALA A 29 -4.73 7.54 4.14
N LEU A 30 -5.00 6.24 4.19
CA LEU A 30 -4.09 5.21 3.68
C LEU A 30 -4.04 5.26 2.14
N SER A 31 -5.19 5.40 1.49
CA SER A 31 -5.32 5.54 0.04
C SER A 31 -4.57 6.74 -0.50
N GLU A 32 -4.58 7.88 0.21
CA GLU A 32 -3.80 9.06 -0.18
C GLU A 32 -2.31 8.78 -0.20
N ILE A 33 -1.80 8.06 0.80
CA ILE A 33 -0.38 7.70 0.87
C ILE A 33 -0.05 6.74 -0.27
N ILE A 34 -0.79 5.64 -0.41
CA ILE A 34 -0.56 4.64 -1.44
C ILE A 34 -0.67 5.26 -2.84
N PHE A 35 -1.69 6.08 -3.10
CA PHE A 35 -1.86 6.73 -4.39
C PHE A 35 -0.71 7.68 -4.72
N THR A 36 -0.22 8.44 -3.73
CA THR A 36 0.91 9.36 -3.93
C THR A 36 2.17 8.59 -4.36
N GLU A 37 2.47 7.47 -3.72
CA GLU A 37 3.68 6.68 -4.00
C GLU A 37 3.57 5.84 -5.28
N THR A 38 2.38 5.36 -5.61
CA THR A 38 2.18 4.36 -6.68
C THR A 38 1.56 4.95 -7.94
N GLN A 39 1.00 6.16 -7.86
CA GLN A 39 0.22 6.82 -8.92
C GLN A 39 -0.90 5.93 -9.47
N GLY A 40 -1.47 5.09 -8.60
CA GLY A 40 -2.55 4.17 -8.94
C GLY A 40 -2.13 2.96 -9.78
N ASN A 41 -0.84 2.72 -9.99
CA ASN A 41 -0.39 1.53 -10.71
C ASN A 41 -0.67 0.26 -9.87
N PRO A 42 -1.52 -0.69 -10.35
CA PRO A 42 -1.96 -1.82 -9.53
C PRO A 42 -0.82 -2.71 -9.03
N PHE A 43 0.24 -2.89 -9.83
CA PHE A 43 1.41 -3.65 -9.40
C PHE A 43 2.08 -2.96 -8.21
N PHE A 44 2.37 -1.66 -8.32
CA PHE A 44 2.97 -0.91 -7.21
C PHE A 44 2.06 -0.78 -6.00
N VAL A 45 0.74 -0.69 -6.17
CA VAL A 45 -0.22 -0.73 -5.06
C VAL A 45 -0.08 -2.03 -4.26
N ILE A 46 -0.04 -3.17 -4.94
CA ILE A 46 0.10 -4.48 -4.31
C ILE A 46 1.48 -4.61 -3.62
N GLU A 47 2.55 -4.21 -4.30
CA GLU A 47 3.90 -4.26 -3.71
C GLU A 47 4.05 -3.33 -2.49
N PHE A 48 3.41 -2.16 -2.53
CA PHE A 48 3.43 -1.24 -1.40
C PHE A 48 2.69 -1.84 -0.19
N LEU A 49 1.52 -2.44 -0.40
CA LEU A 49 0.80 -3.13 0.69
C LEU A 49 1.61 -4.27 1.31
N ARG A 50 2.31 -5.06 0.50
CA ARG A 50 3.22 -6.13 0.97
C ARG A 50 4.37 -5.58 1.81
N GLN A 51 4.92 -4.44 1.43
CA GLN A 51 5.95 -3.76 2.23
C GLN A 51 5.41 -3.30 3.58
N LEU A 52 4.19 -2.77 3.64
CA LEU A 52 3.57 -2.37 4.91
C LEU A 52 3.28 -3.57 5.82
N GLU A 53 2.91 -4.71 5.23
CA GLU A 53 2.67 -5.95 5.98
C GLU A 53 3.97 -6.59 6.50
N THR A 54 5.06 -6.40 5.77
CA THR A 54 6.38 -6.91 6.18
C THR A 54 6.93 -6.07 7.34
N LYS A 55 7.74 -6.70 8.21
CA LYS A 55 8.39 -6.01 9.33
C LYS A 55 9.20 -4.81 8.85
N SER A 56 8.92 -3.63 9.42
CA SER A 56 9.68 -2.42 9.15
C SER A 56 11.02 -2.41 9.91
N LYS A 57 11.80 -1.34 9.70
CA LYS A 57 13.08 -1.02 10.36
C LYS A 57 13.00 -1.04 11.89
N ASP A 58 11.82 -0.77 12.43
CA ASP A 58 11.53 -0.79 13.88
C ASP A 58 10.93 -2.13 14.36
N ASP A 59 11.06 -3.21 13.57
CA ASP A 59 10.67 -4.60 13.84
C ASP A 59 9.15 -4.87 14.00
N GLU A 60 8.32 -3.87 13.67
CA GLU A 60 6.85 -3.96 13.62
C GLU A 60 6.33 -3.79 12.19
N ALA A 61 5.30 -4.55 11.83
CA ALA A 61 4.56 -4.34 10.58
C ALA A 61 3.71 -3.06 10.70
N LEU A 62 3.59 -2.31 9.62
CA LEU A 62 2.78 -1.10 9.53
C LEU A 62 1.31 -1.37 9.18
N LEU A 63 1.06 -2.54 8.58
CA LEU A 63 -0.25 -3.09 8.28
C LEU A 63 -0.31 -4.51 8.84
N TRP A 64 -1.27 -4.83 9.70
CA TRP A 64 -1.36 -6.16 10.28
C TRP A 64 -2.80 -6.59 10.55
N TYR A 65 -3.02 -7.90 10.51
CA TYR A 65 -4.31 -8.49 10.83
C TYR A 65 -4.40 -8.83 12.33
N GLY A 66 -5.35 -8.21 13.03
CA GLY A 66 -5.60 -8.50 14.44
C GLY A 66 -6.57 -9.67 14.59
N SER A 67 -6.06 -10.86 14.86
CA SER A 67 -6.88 -12.10 14.97
C SER A 67 -7.99 -12.04 16.02
N VAL A 68 -7.77 -11.33 17.13
CA VAL A 68 -8.77 -11.19 18.22
C VAL A 68 -9.95 -10.29 17.82
N SER A 69 -9.68 -9.24 17.05
CA SER A 69 -10.70 -8.27 16.62
C SER A 69 -11.20 -8.52 15.19
N ASN A 70 -10.61 -9.51 14.51
CA ASN A 70 -10.94 -9.94 13.16
C ASN A 70 -10.97 -8.79 12.15
N ARG A 71 -9.97 -7.90 12.23
CA ARG A 71 -9.85 -6.72 11.35
C ARG A 71 -8.39 -6.36 11.08
N TRP A 72 -8.18 -5.60 10.02
CA TRP A 72 -6.91 -4.99 9.70
C TRP A 72 -6.65 -3.74 10.55
N PHE A 73 -5.39 -3.50 10.85
CA PHE A 73 -4.91 -2.33 11.58
C PHE A 73 -3.74 -1.70 10.83
N TRP A 74 -3.69 -0.38 10.88
CA TRP A 74 -2.61 0.42 10.36
C TRP A 74 -2.57 1.77 11.09
N ASP A 75 -1.44 2.44 11.03
CA ASP A 75 -1.31 3.83 11.47
C ASP A 75 -0.84 4.68 10.28
N ALA A 76 -1.77 5.44 9.69
CA ALA A 76 -1.48 6.29 8.54
C ALA A 76 -0.42 7.37 8.85
N THR A 77 -0.31 7.81 10.10
CA THR A 77 0.72 8.78 10.53
C THR A 77 2.09 8.13 10.55
N LYS A 78 2.19 6.92 11.13
CA LYS A 78 3.43 6.14 11.16
C LYS A 78 3.88 5.78 9.74
N ILE A 79 2.97 5.28 8.91
CA ILE A 79 3.23 4.97 7.50
C ILE A 79 3.77 6.19 6.77
N ARG A 80 3.08 7.34 6.85
CA ARG A 80 3.51 8.56 6.16
C ARG A 80 4.92 9.01 6.61
N SER A 81 5.24 8.86 7.89
CA SER A 81 6.57 9.18 8.42
C SER A 81 7.65 8.25 7.87
N GLU A 82 7.40 6.95 7.85
CA GLU A 82 8.38 5.96 7.38
C GLU A 82 8.58 6.01 5.85
N THR A 83 7.51 6.19 5.08
CA THR A 83 7.56 6.34 3.62
C THR A 83 8.34 7.59 3.21
N ARG A 84 8.19 8.71 3.94
CA ARG A 84 8.91 9.97 3.66
C ARG A 84 10.42 9.84 3.87
N VAL A 85 10.84 8.93 4.75
CA VAL A 85 12.26 8.69 5.08
C VAL A 85 12.88 7.67 4.13
N SER A 86 12.08 6.78 3.52
CA SER A 86 12.59 5.63 2.75
C SER A 86 12.74 5.84 1.23
N ASN A 87 12.36 7.00 0.65
CA ASN A 87 12.43 7.21 -0.81
C ASN A 87 11.67 6.10 -1.58
N SER A 88 10.46 5.72 -1.14
CA SER A 88 9.70 4.55 -1.61
C SER A 88 9.65 4.34 -3.14
N ILE A 89 9.67 5.41 -3.94
CA ILE A 89 9.78 5.37 -5.40
C ILE A 89 11.06 4.65 -5.88
N ALA A 90 12.21 4.81 -5.22
CA ALA A 90 13.45 4.13 -5.60
C ALA A 90 13.34 2.60 -5.43
N GLY A 91 12.77 2.14 -4.32
CA GLY A 91 12.49 0.72 -4.09
C GLY A 91 11.48 0.16 -5.09
N LEU A 92 10.42 0.91 -5.41
CA LEU A 92 9.44 0.50 -6.42
C LEU A 92 10.05 0.42 -7.84
N LEU A 93 10.98 1.33 -8.17
CA LEU A 93 11.73 1.30 -9.43
C LEU A 93 12.71 0.12 -9.49
N GLU A 94 13.36 -0.24 -8.39
CA GLU A 94 14.17 -1.46 -8.28
C GLU A 94 13.32 -2.72 -8.53
N MET A 95 12.14 -2.83 -7.90
CA MET A 95 11.22 -3.95 -8.14
C MET A 95 10.79 -4.07 -9.61
N LYS A 96 10.59 -2.94 -10.31
CA LYS A 96 10.29 -2.95 -11.74
C LYS A 96 11.46 -3.45 -12.59
N LEU A 97 12.69 -3.10 -12.23
CA LEU A 97 13.88 -3.59 -12.92
C LEU A 97 14.06 -5.09 -12.69
N ASP A 98 13.83 -5.57 -11.47
CA ASP A 98 13.90 -6.99 -11.15
C ASP A 98 12.80 -7.80 -11.85
N SER A 99 11.57 -7.28 -11.95
CA SER A 99 10.49 -7.95 -12.67
C SER A 99 10.67 -8.00 -14.19
N MET A 100 11.60 -7.23 -14.74
CA MET A 100 11.93 -7.21 -16.18
C MET A 100 13.13 -8.10 -16.55
N ASN A 101 13.91 -8.53 -15.55
CA ASN A 101 15.07 -9.41 -15.74
C ASN A 101 14.71 -10.90 -15.69
N HIS A 102 13.41 -11.23 -15.62
CA HIS A 102 12.90 -12.60 -15.54
C HIS A 102 11.88 -12.90 -16.63
#